data_AF-A0A349JWK8-F1
#
_entry.id   AF-A0A349JWK8-F1
#
_cell.length_a   1.000
_cell.length_b   1.000
_cell.length_c   1.000
_cell.angle_alpha   90.00
_cell.angle_beta   90.00
_cell.angle_gamma   90.00
#
_symmetry.space_group_name_H-M   'P 1'
#
loop_
_entity.id
_entity.type
_entity.pdbx_description
1 polymer ?
#
loop_
_entity_poly.entity_id
_entity_poly.type
_entity_poly.pdbx_seq_one_letter_code
_entity_poly.pdbx_strand_id
1 'polypeptide(L)'
;MGLLVGLSVFLAPGIGRVQGQALGGSEASVTRAYDRAEDHGFTFLQTSEQVQRFVEAGYLVRVRSRPDFVLHDVSFPYGRPEVKLFIERLGAQHRRACGEELVVTSLTRPLSEQPRNASTFSVHPTGMAVDFRTSLNSVCRRWLESTLLYLEGMGVLEATRERYPSHFHVAVFPEPYADYVSKQLASAGSGDRVSAVSRYMVREGDSLWAIARRHGTTVPKLTAANDLRGSRIYAGQLLTVPGP
;
A
#
# COMPACT_ATOMS: atom_id res chain seq x y z
N MET A 1 4.63 -19.41 11.84
CA MET A 1 3.18 -19.29 11.52
C MET A 1 2.83 -17.83 11.37
N GLY A 2 2.82 -17.32 10.13
CA GLY A 2 2.46 -15.93 9.83
C GLY A 2 0.96 -15.82 9.61
N LEU A 3 0.30 -14.97 10.40
CA LEU A 3 -1.11 -14.65 10.26
C LEU A 3 -1.28 -13.78 8.99
N LEU A 4 -1.42 -14.42 7.83
CA LEU A 4 -1.93 -13.76 6.63
C LEU A 4 -3.40 -13.43 6.91
N VAL A 5 -3.67 -12.24 7.42
CA VAL A 5 -5.02 -11.68 7.45
C VAL A 5 -5.40 -11.42 6.00
N GLY A 6 -5.93 -12.46 5.35
CA GLY A 6 -6.43 -12.44 3.99
C GLY A 6 -7.69 -11.61 3.93
N LEU A 7 -7.57 -10.30 4.07
CA LEU A 7 -8.67 -9.35 4.00
C LEU A 7 -9.21 -9.37 2.57
N SER A 8 -10.36 -10.00 2.38
CA SER A 8 -11.08 -10.00 1.12
C SER A 8 -11.63 -8.59 0.89
N VAL A 9 -11.24 -7.96 -0.22
CA VAL A 9 -12.11 -6.97 -0.83
C VAL A 9 -13.30 -7.78 -1.34
N PHE A 10 -14.40 -7.83 -0.57
CA PHE A 10 -15.67 -8.30 -1.10
C PHE A 10 -16.14 -7.25 -2.12
N LEU A 11 -15.69 -7.38 -3.37
CA LEU A 11 -16.45 -6.85 -4.49
C LEU A 11 -17.69 -7.74 -4.57
N ALA A 12 -18.78 -7.31 -3.95
CA ALA A 12 -20.08 -7.89 -4.21
C ALA A 12 -20.29 -7.92 -5.74
N PRO A 13 -20.84 -9.00 -6.32
CA PRO A 13 -21.18 -9.00 -7.72
C PRO A 13 -22.27 -7.95 -7.94
N GLY A 14 -21.90 -6.78 -8.48
CA GLY A 14 -22.88 -5.73 -8.80
C GLY A 14 -22.54 -4.29 -8.40
N ILE A 15 -21.27 -3.88 -8.28
CA ILE A 15 -20.96 -2.44 -8.22
C ILE A 15 -21.08 -1.87 -9.64
N GLY A 16 -22.12 -1.07 -9.86
CA GLY A 16 -22.33 -0.31 -11.09
C GLY A 16 -21.12 0.58 -11.39
N ARG A 17 -20.81 0.73 -12.68
CA ARG A 17 -19.74 1.62 -13.15
C ARG A 17 -19.87 2.99 -12.49
N VAL A 18 -18.89 3.36 -11.66
CA VAL A 18 -18.69 4.77 -11.31
C VAL A 18 -18.32 5.47 -12.62
N GLN A 19 -19.19 6.36 -13.09
CA GLN A 19 -18.99 7.10 -14.33
C GLN A 19 -17.78 8.03 -14.20
N GLY A 20 -16.76 7.81 -15.03
CA GLY A 20 -15.66 8.77 -15.26
C GLY A 20 -14.24 8.20 -15.18
N GLN A 21 -14.02 7.05 -14.55
CA GLN A 21 -12.69 6.45 -14.43
C GLN A 21 -12.49 5.38 -15.51
N ALA A 22 -11.59 5.67 -16.45
CA ALA A 22 -11.10 4.69 -17.41
C ALA A 22 -9.61 4.51 -17.13
N LEU A 23 -9.12 3.27 -17.18
CA LEU A 23 -7.69 2.93 -17.15
C LEU A 23 -6.93 3.43 -18.40
N GLY A 24 -7.43 4.47 -19.05
CA GLY A 24 -6.93 5.03 -20.30
C GLY A 24 -5.77 6.00 -20.13
N GLY A 25 -5.25 6.19 -18.91
CA GLY A 25 -4.03 6.96 -18.65
C GLY A 25 -4.07 8.35 -19.26
N SER A 26 -5.00 9.20 -18.82
CA SER A 26 -4.97 10.60 -19.26
C SER A 26 -3.67 11.25 -18.80
N GLU A 27 -3.19 12.26 -19.53
CA GLU A 27 -2.05 13.08 -19.12
C GLU A 27 -2.22 13.56 -17.66
N ALA A 28 -3.45 13.94 -17.30
CA ALA A 28 -3.83 14.31 -15.95
C ALA A 28 -3.61 13.21 -14.89
N SER A 29 -3.77 11.91 -15.22
CA SER A 29 -3.50 10.80 -14.29
C SER A 29 -2.02 10.65 -14.01
N VAL A 30 -1.19 10.73 -15.05
CA VAL A 30 0.27 10.68 -14.92
C VAL A 30 0.79 11.89 -14.14
N THR A 31 0.30 13.08 -14.46
CA THR A 31 0.64 14.32 -13.74
C THR A 31 0.22 14.24 -12.27
N ARG A 32 -0.99 13.77 -11.95
CA ARG A 32 -1.41 13.59 -10.54
C ARG A 32 -0.51 12.65 -9.76
N ALA A 33 -0.06 11.55 -10.35
CA ALA A 33 0.86 10.65 -9.69
C ALA A 33 2.21 11.32 -9.41
N TYR A 34 2.71 12.11 -10.35
CA TYR A 34 3.93 12.89 -10.20
C TYR A 34 3.79 13.98 -9.13
N ASP A 35 2.75 14.80 -9.21
CA ASP A 35 2.46 15.87 -8.24
C ASP A 35 2.33 15.29 -6.83
N ARG A 36 1.69 14.12 -6.69
CA ARG A 36 1.58 13.43 -5.41
C ARG A 36 2.94 13.00 -4.85
N ALA A 37 3.89 12.64 -5.71
CA ALA A 37 5.23 12.31 -5.28
C ALA A 37 5.99 13.54 -4.79
N GLU A 38 5.86 14.66 -5.50
CA GLU A 38 6.45 15.96 -5.12
C GLU A 38 5.85 16.50 -3.81
N ASP A 39 4.52 16.48 -3.67
CA ASP A 39 3.81 16.90 -2.46
C ASP A 39 4.21 16.08 -1.22
N HIS A 40 4.53 14.79 -1.42
CA HIS A 40 5.02 13.89 -0.38
C HIS A 40 6.54 14.06 -0.11
N GLY A 41 7.22 14.93 -0.85
CA GLY A 41 8.66 15.15 -0.73
C GLY A 41 9.48 13.93 -1.14
N PHE A 42 8.98 13.10 -2.05
CA PHE A 42 9.70 11.91 -2.46
C PHE A 42 10.89 12.26 -3.36
N THR A 43 12.05 11.72 -3.01
CA THR A 43 13.22 11.80 -3.87
C THR A 43 13.05 10.93 -5.10
N PHE A 44 13.26 11.51 -6.28
CA PHE A 44 13.43 10.78 -7.54
C PHE A 44 14.87 10.27 -7.62
N LEU A 45 15.06 8.98 -7.36
CA LEU A 45 16.37 8.36 -7.26
C LEU A 45 17.10 8.40 -8.61
N GLN A 46 18.31 8.94 -8.60
CA GLN A 46 19.10 9.18 -9.80
C GLN A 46 19.86 7.93 -10.24
N THR A 47 20.44 7.19 -9.29
CA THR A 47 21.35 6.08 -9.57
C THR A 47 21.03 4.84 -8.75
N SER A 48 21.60 3.69 -9.14
CA SER A 48 21.48 2.43 -8.42
C SER A 48 22.08 2.50 -7.00
N GLU A 49 23.13 3.28 -6.79
CA GLU A 49 23.73 3.51 -5.47
C GLU A 49 22.78 4.27 -4.55
N GLN A 50 22.03 5.25 -5.07
CA GLN A 50 21.01 5.94 -4.29
C GLN A 50 19.88 5.00 -3.88
N VAL A 51 19.50 4.05 -4.75
CA VAL A 51 18.54 3.00 -4.39
C VAL A 51 19.05 2.20 -3.19
N GLN A 52 20.31 1.77 -3.19
CA GLN A 52 20.87 1.02 -2.05
C GLN A 52 20.87 1.85 -0.77
N ARG A 53 21.25 3.13 -0.82
CA ARG A 53 21.19 4.02 0.36
C ARG A 53 19.78 4.14 0.93
N PHE A 54 18.76 4.21 0.06
CA PHE A 54 17.37 4.27 0.49
C PHE A 54 16.89 2.94 1.10
N VAL A 55 17.41 1.81 0.63
CA VAL A 55 17.17 0.49 1.24
C VAL A 55 17.83 0.40 2.61
N GLU A 56 19.09 0.81 2.73
CA GLU A 56 19.84 0.82 3.99
C GLU A 56 19.20 1.75 5.04
N ALA A 57 18.70 2.90 4.61
CA ALA A 57 17.97 3.85 5.45
C ALA A 57 16.52 3.42 5.77
N GLY A 58 16.03 2.33 5.17
CA GLY A 58 14.69 1.78 5.42
C GLY A 58 13.54 2.49 4.69
N TYR A 59 13.83 3.44 3.80
CA TYR A 59 12.81 4.11 2.97
C TYR A 59 12.26 3.20 1.87
N LEU A 60 13.09 2.29 1.36
CA LEU A 60 12.68 1.24 0.44
C LEU A 60 12.87 -0.13 1.06
N VAL A 61 11.95 -1.04 0.79
CA VAL A 61 11.98 -2.42 1.28
C VAL A 61 12.02 -3.40 0.12
N ARG A 62 12.74 -4.51 0.34
CA ARG A 62 12.80 -5.59 -0.66
C ARG A 62 11.45 -6.29 -0.79
N VAL A 63 10.99 -6.39 -2.03
CA VAL A 63 9.89 -7.24 -2.46
C VAL A 63 10.49 -8.58 -2.90
N ARG A 64 9.87 -9.69 -2.51
CA ARG A 64 10.30 -11.04 -2.89
C ARG A 64 9.10 -11.78 -3.47
N SER A 65 9.33 -12.58 -4.51
CA SER A 65 8.31 -13.48 -5.04
C SER A 65 7.71 -14.34 -3.92
N ARG A 66 6.41 -14.60 -4.03
CA ARG A 66 5.61 -15.43 -3.13
C ARG A 66 4.71 -16.35 -3.96
N PRO A 67 4.02 -17.33 -3.37
CA PRO A 67 2.99 -18.07 -4.10
C PRO A 67 1.96 -17.13 -4.74
N ASP A 68 1.53 -16.06 -4.07
CA ASP A 68 0.45 -15.23 -4.61
C ASP A 68 0.87 -14.28 -5.75
N PHE A 69 2.18 -14.02 -5.90
CA PHE A 69 2.71 -13.18 -6.96
C PHE A 69 4.20 -13.46 -7.24
N VAL A 70 4.63 -13.28 -8.47
CA VAL A 70 6.03 -13.46 -8.89
C VAL A 70 6.62 -12.17 -9.47
N LEU A 71 7.92 -11.97 -9.22
CA LEU A 71 8.71 -10.95 -9.91
C LEU A 71 9.27 -11.55 -11.20
N HIS A 72 9.09 -10.87 -12.33
CA HIS A 72 9.61 -11.26 -13.64
C HIS A 72 10.51 -10.14 -14.18
N ASP A 73 11.80 -10.40 -14.33
CA ASP A 73 12.82 -9.45 -14.84
C ASP A 73 12.89 -8.11 -14.09
N VAL A 74 12.68 -8.12 -12.78
CA VAL A 74 12.74 -6.91 -11.93
C VAL A 74 14.15 -6.68 -11.39
N SER A 75 14.93 -5.82 -12.05
CA SER A 75 16.33 -5.51 -11.67
C SER A 75 16.46 -4.88 -10.28
N PHE A 76 15.49 -4.06 -9.87
CA PHE A 76 15.47 -3.36 -8.60
C PHE A 76 14.21 -3.75 -7.82
N PRO A 77 14.22 -4.91 -7.13
CA PRO A 77 13.04 -5.47 -6.47
C PRO A 77 12.76 -4.77 -5.14
N TYR A 78 12.68 -3.45 -5.17
CA TYR A 78 12.50 -2.57 -4.03
C TYR A 78 11.33 -1.64 -4.29
N GLY A 79 10.58 -1.32 -3.24
CA GLY A 79 9.52 -0.32 -3.28
C GLY A 79 9.27 0.22 -1.89
N ARG A 80 8.42 1.22 -1.77
CA ARG A 80 7.99 1.71 -0.45
C ARG A 80 7.26 0.61 0.32
N PRO A 81 7.27 0.64 1.67
CA PRO A 81 6.58 -0.36 2.49
C PRO A 81 5.12 -0.60 2.07
N GLU A 82 4.43 0.46 1.67
CA GLU A 82 3.02 0.45 1.27
C GLU A 82 2.83 -0.16 -0.12
N VAL A 83 3.79 0.01 -1.04
CA VAL A 83 3.79 -0.68 -2.34
C VAL A 83 3.97 -2.18 -2.14
N LYS A 84 4.88 -2.59 -1.26
CA LYS A 84 5.04 -4.00 -0.90
C LYS A 84 3.75 -4.57 -0.29
N LEU A 85 3.15 -3.85 0.66
CA LEU A 85 1.86 -4.22 1.26
C LEU A 85 0.77 -4.36 0.20
N PHE A 86 0.69 -3.42 -0.74
CA PHE A 86 -0.26 -3.45 -1.84
C PHE A 86 -0.08 -4.70 -2.70
N ILE A 87 1.14 -5.01 -3.14
CA ILE A 87 1.42 -6.18 -3.97
C ILE A 87 1.07 -7.47 -3.24
N GLU A 88 1.45 -7.59 -1.96
CA GLU A 88 1.17 -8.78 -1.15
C GLU A 88 -0.35 -9.00 -0.98
N ARG A 89 -1.11 -7.93 -0.70
CA ARG A 89 -2.58 -8.02 -0.59
C ARG A 89 -3.26 -8.29 -1.92
N LEU A 90 -2.87 -7.57 -2.98
CA LEU A 90 -3.47 -7.67 -4.30
C LEU A 90 -3.19 -9.05 -4.91
N GLY A 91 -1.96 -9.56 -4.80
CA GLY A 91 -1.61 -10.91 -5.26
C GLY A 91 -2.47 -11.98 -4.58
N ALA A 92 -2.60 -11.93 -3.25
CA ALA A 92 -3.40 -12.91 -2.51
C ALA A 92 -4.90 -12.83 -2.86
N GLN A 93 -5.41 -11.64 -3.15
CA GLN A 93 -6.79 -11.46 -3.61
C GLN A 93 -6.98 -11.93 -5.07
N HIS A 94 -6.04 -11.62 -5.96
CA HIS A 94 -6.03 -12.03 -7.36
C HIS A 94 -6.03 -13.56 -7.48
N ARG A 95 -5.10 -14.23 -6.78
CA ARG A 95 -5.00 -15.69 -6.78
C ARG A 95 -6.26 -16.35 -6.22
N ARG A 96 -6.88 -15.80 -5.17
CA ARG A 96 -8.16 -16.28 -4.65
C ARG A 96 -9.33 -16.07 -5.62
N ALA A 97 -9.33 -14.96 -6.35
CA ALA A 97 -10.42 -14.60 -7.24
C ALA A 97 -10.42 -15.40 -8.55
N CYS A 98 -9.25 -15.73 -9.09
CA CYS A 98 -9.17 -16.35 -10.42
C CYS A 98 -8.13 -17.48 -10.57
N GLY A 99 -7.36 -17.79 -9.52
CA GLY A 99 -6.41 -18.91 -9.50
C GLY A 99 -5.00 -18.61 -10.02
N GLU A 100 -4.78 -17.46 -10.67
CA GLU A 100 -3.47 -17.09 -11.21
C GLU A 100 -2.63 -16.25 -10.24
N GLU A 101 -1.31 -16.43 -10.32
CA GLU A 101 -0.35 -15.58 -9.63
C GLU A 101 -0.28 -14.22 -10.31
N LEU A 102 -0.25 -13.14 -9.53
CA LEU A 102 -0.01 -11.81 -10.06
C LEU A 102 1.46 -11.69 -10.51
N VAL A 103 1.72 -11.06 -11.66
CA VAL A 103 3.09 -10.96 -12.18
C VAL A 103 3.54 -9.51 -12.20
N VAL A 104 4.51 -9.20 -11.35
CA VAL A 104 5.15 -7.89 -11.24
C VAL A 104 6.33 -7.84 -12.21
N THR A 105 6.33 -6.85 -13.09
CA THR A 105 7.35 -6.68 -14.14
C THR A 105 8.24 -5.46 -13.92
N SER A 106 7.91 -4.58 -13.00
CA SER A 106 8.73 -3.42 -12.63
C SER A 106 8.39 -2.91 -11.23
N LEU A 107 9.36 -2.32 -10.56
CA LEU A 107 9.24 -1.65 -9.26
C LEU A 107 10.07 -0.36 -9.28
N THR A 108 10.86 -0.06 -8.23
CA THR A 108 11.77 1.09 -8.25
C THR A 108 12.67 1.01 -9.48
N ARG A 109 12.85 2.11 -10.19
CA ARG A 109 13.82 2.20 -11.30
C ARG A 109 14.45 3.59 -11.27
N PRO A 110 15.74 3.72 -10.93
CA PRO A 110 16.37 5.03 -10.87
C PRO A 110 16.45 5.66 -12.26
N LEU A 111 16.63 6.99 -12.33
CA LEU A 111 16.68 7.72 -13.60
C LEU A 111 17.77 7.22 -14.54
N SER A 112 18.93 6.80 -14.02
CA SER A 112 20.03 6.22 -14.82
C SER A 112 19.67 4.92 -15.54
N GLU A 113 18.59 4.25 -15.12
CA GLU A 113 18.15 2.94 -15.63
C GLU A 113 16.82 3.03 -16.37
N GLN A 114 16.27 4.24 -16.56
CA GLN A 114 15.03 4.43 -17.31
C GLN A 114 15.23 4.08 -18.79
N PRO A 115 14.25 3.42 -19.44
CA PRO A 115 14.33 3.17 -20.86
C PRO A 115 14.33 4.51 -21.63
N ARG A 116 14.90 4.51 -22.85
CA ARG A 116 15.06 5.73 -23.65
C ARG A 116 13.75 6.48 -23.94
N ASN A 117 12.62 5.77 -23.91
CA ASN A 117 11.28 6.30 -24.16
C ASN A 117 10.47 6.52 -22.86
N ALA A 118 11.12 6.53 -21.68
CA ALA A 118 10.44 6.82 -20.44
C ALA A 118 9.88 8.26 -20.42
N SER A 119 8.70 8.43 -19.83
CA SER A 119 8.14 9.75 -19.55
C SER A 119 8.99 10.50 -18.52
N THR A 120 9.10 11.82 -18.68
CA THR A 120 9.70 12.70 -17.67
C THR A 120 8.90 12.71 -16.36
N PHE A 121 7.64 12.29 -16.40
CA PHE A 121 6.76 12.17 -15.24
C PHE A 121 6.76 10.75 -14.63
N SER A 122 7.75 9.92 -14.95
CA SER A 122 7.90 8.57 -14.37
C SER A 122 8.07 8.64 -12.86
N VAL A 123 7.23 7.91 -12.13
CA VAL A 123 7.29 7.81 -10.65
C VAL A 123 7.98 6.53 -10.17
N HIS A 124 8.50 5.67 -11.07
CA HIS A 124 9.35 4.54 -10.67
C HIS A 124 10.58 4.95 -9.84
N PRO A 125 11.27 6.08 -10.10
CA PRO A 125 12.42 6.48 -9.30
C PRO A 125 12.10 6.76 -7.83
N THR A 126 10.83 6.98 -7.48
CA THR A 126 10.43 7.30 -6.10
C THR A 126 10.12 6.05 -5.26
N GLY A 127 10.03 4.89 -5.92
CA GLY A 127 9.64 3.61 -5.32
C GLY A 127 8.15 3.46 -5.00
N MET A 128 7.29 4.38 -5.46
CA MET A 128 5.83 4.30 -5.28
C MET A 128 5.10 3.54 -6.41
N ALA A 129 5.80 3.22 -7.49
CA ALA A 129 5.22 2.61 -8.70
C ALA A 129 5.48 1.11 -8.80
N VAL A 130 4.57 0.40 -9.46
CA VAL A 130 4.66 -1.02 -9.79
C VAL A 130 3.98 -1.29 -11.13
N ASP A 131 4.62 -2.12 -11.97
CA ASP A 131 4.01 -2.61 -13.20
C ASP A 131 3.55 -4.06 -13.05
N PHE A 132 2.35 -4.36 -13.55
CA PHE A 132 1.81 -5.71 -13.63
C PHE A 132 1.61 -6.15 -15.07
N ARG A 133 2.01 -7.38 -15.37
CA ARG A 133 1.70 -8.01 -16.66
C ARG A 133 0.20 -8.17 -16.83
N THR A 134 -0.30 -7.87 -18.03
CA THR A 134 -1.70 -8.16 -18.38
C THR A 134 -1.91 -9.66 -18.53
N SER A 135 -2.80 -10.27 -17.74
CA SER A 135 -3.13 -11.69 -17.90
C SER A 135 -3.88 -11.97 -19.22
N LEU A 136 -3.54 -13.09 -19.87
CA LEU A 136 -4.26 -13.61 -21.03
C LEU A 136 -5.65 -14.15 -20.64
N ASN A 137 -5.82 -14.55 -19.38
CA ASN A 137 -7.08 -14.99 -18.83
C ASN A 137 -8.02 -13.80 -18.59
N SER A 138 -9.15 -13.80 -19.27
CA SER A 138 -10.12 -12.69 -19.25
C SER A 138 -10.83 -12.53 -17.90
N VAL A 139 -10.90 -13.56 -17.07
CA VAL A 139 -11.46 -13.48 -15.71
C VAL A 139 -10.49 -12.75 -14.80
N CYS A 140 -9.22 -13.19 -14.78
CA CYS A 140 -8.16 -12.54 -14.01
C CYS A 140 -7.97 -11.07 -14.42
N ARG A 141 -7.90 -10.81 -15.74
CA ARG A 141 -7.76 -9.45 -16.26
C ARG A 141 -8.90 -8.54 -15.83
N ARG A 142 -10.15 -8.96 -16.00
CA ARG A 142 -11.32 -8.15 -15.59
C ARG A 142 -11.37 -7.93 -14.08
N TRP A 143 -10.98 -8.92 -13.30
CA TRP A 143 -10.89 -8.79 -11.85
C TRP A 143 -9.84 -7.74 -11.45
N LEU A 144 -8.65 -7.79 -12.06
CA LEU A 144 -7.59 -6.83 -11.81
C LEU A 144 -8.02 -5.42 -12.24
N GLU A 145 -8.59 -5.27 -13.44
CA GLU A 145 -9.10 -3.99 -13.94
C GLU A 145 -10.15 -3.39 -12.99
N SER A 146 -11.13 -4.18 -12.55
CA SER A 146 -12.20 -3.73 -11.65
C SER A 146 -11.65 -3.34 -10.28
N THR A 147 -10.66 -4.10 -9.78
CA THR A 147 -10.03 -3.82 -8.48
C THR A 147 -9.19 -2.55 -8.52
N LEU A 148 -8.41 -2.35 -9.59
CA LEU A 148 -7.62 -1.13 -9.78
C LEU A 148 -8.51 0.10 -9.92
N LEU A 149 -9.58 0.01 -10.72
CA LEU A 149 -10.57 1.10 -10.85
C LEU A 149 -11.25 1.43 -9.52
N TYR A 150 -11.60 0.42 -8.71
CA TYR A 150 -12.16 0.64 -7.39
C TYR A 150 -11.18 1.40 -6.48
N LEU A 151 -9.91 0.98 -6.43
CA LEU A 151 -8.89 1.62 -5.59
C LEU A 151 -8.53 3.04 -6.09
N GLU A 152 -8.57 3.26 -7.40
CA GLU A 152 -8.47 4.60 -7.98
C GLU A 152 -9.65 5.49 -7.54
N GLY A 153 -10.88 4.96 -7.57
CA GLY A 153 -12.09 5.64 -7.05
C GLY A 153 -12.03 5.95 -5.55
N MET A 154 -11.27 5.16 -4.78
CA MET A 154 -10.99 5.42 -3.37
C MET A 154 -9.87 6.45 -3.16
N GLY A 155 -9.20 6.91 -4.23
CA GLY A 155 -8.12 7.90 -4.17
C GLY A 155 -6.83 7.37 -3.52
N VAL A 156 -6.58 6.06 -3.59
CA VAL A 156 -5.41 5.43 -2.95
C VAL A 156 -4.30 5.02 -3.93
N LEU A 157 -4.57 5.12 -5.22
CA LEU A 157 -3.63 4.87 -6.30
C LEU A 157 -4.11 5.54 -7.59
N GLU A 158 -3.23 5.60 -8.58
CA GLU A 158 -3.57 5.81 -9.99
C GLU A 158 -3.18 4.55 -10.77
N ALA A 159 -4.01 4.14 -11.73
CA ALA A 159 -3.77 2.96 -12.55
C ALA A 159 -4.02 3.24 -14.04
N THR A 160 -3.00 2.95 -14.85
CA THR A 160 -3.05 3.09 -16.30
C THR A 160 -2.83 1.74 -16.95
N ARG A 161 -3.67 1.39 -17.93
CA ARG A 161 -3.46 0.22 -18.79
C ARG A 161 -2.75 0.67 -20.06
N GLU A 162 -1.46 0.37 -20.12
CA GLU A 162 -0.64 0.57 -21.30
C GLU A 162 -0.96 -0.49 -22.35
N ARG A 163 -0.92 -0.11 -23.63
CA ARG A 163 -1.29 -1.01 -24.74
C ARG A 163 -0.08 -1.70 -25.37
N TYR A 164 1.09 -1.05 -25.40
CA TYR A 164 2.24 -1.54 -26.15
C TYR A 164 3.57 -1.30 -25.39
N PRO A 165 4.14 -2.33 -24.72
CA PRO A 165 3.54 -3.65 -24.47
C PRO A 165 2.36 -3.56 -23.48
N SER A 166 1.44 -4.52 -23.50
CA SER A 166 0.25 -4.44 -22.64
C SER A 166 0.56 -4.77 -21.18
N HIS A 167 0.50 -3.77 -20.31
CA HIS A 167 0.69 -3.90 -18.87
C HIS A 167 -0.15 -2.89 -18.10
N PHE A 168 -0.26 -3.06 -16.80
CA PHE A 168 -0.82 -2.07 -15.89
C PHE A 168 0.32 -1.35 -15.19
N HIS A 169 0.42 -0.03 -15.39
CA HIS A 169 1.26 0.82 -14.56
C HIS A 169 0.41 1.33 -13.38
N VAL A 170 0.88 1.13 -12.15
CA VAL A 170 0.17 1.54 -10.95
C VAL A 170 1.08 2.39 -10.07
N ALA A 171 0.62 3.60 -9.73
CA ALA A 171 1.26 4.46 -8.74
C ALA A 171 0.46 4.39 -7.43
N VAL A 172 1.01 3.73 -6.41
CA VAL A 172 0.34 3.62 -5.10
C VAL A 172 0.62 4.89 -4.31
N PHE A 173 -0.42 5.49 -3.73
CA PHE A 173 -0.26 6.62 -2.82
C PHE A 173 -0.05 6.08 -1.40
N PRO A 174 1.18 6.15 -0.84
CA PRO A 174 1.52 5.36 0.34
C PRO A 174 0.62 5.66 1.55
N GLU A 175 0.51 6.92 1.97
CA GLU A 175 -0.32 7.30 3.12
C GLU A 175 -1.81 6.97 2.91
N PRO A 176 -2.47 7.38 1.79
CA PRO A 176 -3.86 6.97 1.54
C PRO A 176 -4.08 5.47 1.51
N TYR A 177 -3.16 4.71 0.92
CA TYR A 177 -3.28 3.26 0.85
C TYR A 177 -3.14 2.62 2.23
N ALA A 178 -2.18 3.07 3.04
CA ALA A 178 -2.01 2.62 4.42
C ALA A 178 -3.26 2.90 5.28
N ASP A 179 -3.84 4.09 5.14
CA ASP A 179 -5.09 4.47 5.81
C ASP A 179 -6.27 3.60 5.35
N TYR A 180 -6.39 3.35 4.06
CA TYR A 180 -7.40 2.44 3.51
C TYR A 180 -7.27 1.03 4.08
N VAL A 181 -6.05 0.48 4.13
CA VAL A 181 -5.81 -0.84 4.74
C VAL A 181 -6.21 -0.83 6.21
N SER A 182 -5.80 0.21 6.95
CA SER A 182 -6.06 0.33 8.39
C SER A 182 -7.56 0.39 8.70
N LYS A 183 -8.34 1.15 7.90
CA LYS A 183 -9.81 1.22 8.02
C LYS A 183 -10.47 -0.12 7.72
N GLN A 184 -9.99 -0.85 6.71
CA GLN A 184 -10.50 -2.18 6.37
C GLN A 184 -10.18 -3.23 7.44
N LEU A 185 -8.99 -3.16 8.06
CA LEU A 185 -8.64 -4.05 9.16
C LEU A 185 -9.47 -3.74 10.42
N ALA A 186 -9.73 -2.46 10.68
CA ALA A 186 -10.61 -2.04 11.76
C ALA A 186 -12.05 -2.56 11.55
N SER A 187 -12.60 -2.47 10.34
CA SER A 187 -13.96 -2.95 10.04
C SER A 187 -14.09 -4.48 10.07
N ALA A 188 -13.04 -5.23 9.70
CA ALA A 188 -13.03 -6.68 9.81
C ALA A 188 -12.83 -7.18 11.26
N GLY A 189 -12.25 -6.35 12.13
CA GLY A 189 -12.13 -6.60 13.56
C GLY A 189 -13.43 -6.35 14.34
N SER A 190 -14.39 -5.62 13.76
CA SER A 190 -15.69 -5.30 14.35
C SER A 190 -16.70 -6.47 14.36
N GLY A 191 -16.33 -7.63 13.82
CA GLY A 191 -17.08 -8.87 13.97
C GLY A 191 -16.95 -9.41 15.40
N ASP A 192 -17.87 -8.97 16.27
CA ASP A 192 -18.20 -9.54 17.58
C ASP A 192 -17.01 -9.93 18.48
N ARG A 193 -16.04 -9.02 18.61
CA ARG A 193 -15.06 -9.09 19.71
C ARG A 193 -15.41 -8.04 20.75
N VAL A 194 -15.87 -8.51 21.91
CA VAL A 194 -15.88 -7.73 23.15
C VAL A 194 -14.47 -7.18 23.34
N SER A 195 -14.30 -5.87 23.16
CA SER A 195 -13.00 -5.21 23.31
C SER A 195 -12.49 -5.43 24.73
N ALA A 196 -11.45 -6.25 24.89
CA ALA A 196 -10.81 -6.45 26.18
C ALA A 196 -10.10 -5.14 26.56
N VAL A 197 -10.67 -4.40 27.50
CA VAL A 197 -10.06 -3.20 28.08
C VAL A 197 -9.02 -3.64 29.11
N SER A 198 -7.77 -3.21 28.95
CA SER A 198 -6.67 -3.50 29.88
C SER A 198 -6.16 -2.21 30.54
N ARG A 199 -5.59 -2.30 31.75
CA ARG A 199 -4.98 -1.17 32.45
C ARG A 199 -3.47 -1.25 32.31
N TYR A 200 -2.81 -0.15 31.94
CA TYR A 200 -1.36 -0.07 31.77
C TYR A 200 -0.77 1.07 32.60
N MET A 201 0.26 0.78 33.40
CA MET A 201 1.00 1.80 34.13
C MET A 201 2.21 2.23 33.30
N VAL A 202 2.21 3.51 32.91
CA VAL A 202 3.27 4.15 32.12
C VAL A 202 4.61 4.02 32.83
N ARG A 203 5.64 3.62 32.11
CA ARG A 203 7.01 3.50 32.61
C ARG A 203 7.86 4.67 32.13
N GLU A 204 8.99 4.89 32.79
CA GLU A 204 9.96 5.87 32.32
C GLU A 204 10.42 5.53 30.90
N GLY A 205 10.38 6.51 30.00
CA GLY A 205 10.70 6.34 28.58
C GLY A 205 9.54 5.85 27.70
N ASP A 206 8.36 5.58 28.24
CA ASP A 206 7.19 5.23 27.42
C ASP A 206 6.66 6.43 26.62
N SER A 207 6.07 6.12 25.46
CA SER A 207 5.28 7.05 24.66
C SER A 207 3.93 6.44 24.32
N LEU A 208 2.91 7.27 24.04
CA LEU A 208 1.60 6.78 23.62
C LEU A 208 1.68 5.87 22.40
N TRP A 209 2.60 6.16 21.46
CA TRP A 209 2.84 5.34 20.29
C TRP A 209 3.39 3.96 20.66
N ALA A 210 4.41 3.91 21.53
CA ALA A 210 5.01 2.65 21.97
C ALA A 210 4.01 1.79 22.74
N ILE A 211 3.15 2.41 23.57
CA ILE A 211 2.08 1.74 24.30
C ILE A 211 1.01 1.23 23.33
N ALA A 212 0.49 2.10 22.46
CA ALA A 212 -0.55 1.72 21.49
C ALA A 212 -0.11 0.52 20.64
N ARG A 213 1.12 0.56 20.11
CA ARG A 213 1.70 -0.53 19.32
C ARG A 213 1.87 -1.82 20.12
N ARG A 214 2.38 -1.74 21.36
CA ARG A 214 2.56 -2.91 22.23
C ARG A 214 1.24 -3.62 22.53
N HIS A 215 0.16 -2.87 22.64
CA HIS A 215 -1.16 -3.37 23.02
C HIS A 215 -2.11 -3.57 21.84
N GLY A 216 -1.64 -3.39 20.59
CA GLY A 216 -2.45 -3.58 19.39
C GLY A 216 -3.58 -2.58 19.21
N THR A 217 -3.48 -1.39 19.83
CA THR A 217 -4.46 -0.30 19.71
C THR A 217 -3.85 0.89 18.94
N THR A 218 -4.54 2.03 18.90
CA THR A 218 -4.04 3.25 18.24
C THR A 218 -3.89 4.41 19.22
N VAL A 219 -3.02 5.36 18.90
CA VAL A 219 -2.86 6.58 19.72
C VAL A 219 -4.20 7.32 19.86
N PRO A 220 -5.01 7.53 18.80
CA PRO A 220 -6.33 8.15 18.93
C PRO A 220 -7.28 7.39 19.86
N LYS A 221 -7.33 6.05 19.78
CA LYS A 221 -8.14 5.21 20.69
C LYS A 221 -7.66 5.36 22.13
N LEU A 222 -6.34 5.37 22.34
CA LEU A 222 -5.71 5.49 23.65
C LEU A 222 -5.92 6.88 24.26
N THR A 223 -5.81 7.95 23.48
CA THR A 223 -6.07 9.32 23.96
C THR A 223 -7.54 9.53 24.27
N ALA A 224 -8.44 9.02 23.42
CA ALA A 224 -9.88 9.11 23.64
C ALA A 224 -10.33 8.34 24.90
N ALA A 225 -9.77 7.15 25.12
CA ALA A 225 -10.09 6.34 26.30
C ALA A 225 -9.58 6.91 27.64
N ASN A 226 -8.73 7.94 27.60
CA ASN A 226 -8.09 8.54 28.78
C ASN A 226 -8.23 10.06 28.83
N ASP A 227 -9.12 10.64 28.02
CA ASP A 227 -9.37 12.09 27.92
C ASP A 227 -8.10 12.94 27.74
N LEU A 228 -7.11 12.40 27.01
CA LEU A 228 -5.83 13.07 26.78
C LEU A 228 -5.98 14.08 25.64
N ARG A 229 -5.61 15.34 25.90
CA ARG A 229 -5.63 16.42 24.90
C ARG A 229 -4.36 16.51 24.04
N GLY A 230 -3.41 15.59 24.22
CA GLY A 230 -2.14 15.59 23.53
C GLY A 230 -1.33 14.31 23.80
N SER A 231 -0.06 14.32 23.39
CA SER A 231 0.81 13.13 23.44
C SER A 231 1.59 12.94 24.74
N ARG A 232 1.50 13.90 25.67
CA ARG A 232 2.26 13.90 26.92
C ARG A 232 1.67 12.89 27.91
N ILE A 233 2.51 12.00 28.42
CA ILE A 233 2.23 11.04 29.49
C ILE A 233 3.37 11.03 30.50
N TYR A 234 3.10 10.58 31.71
CA TYR A 234 4.07 10.57 32.81
C TYR A 234 4.29 9.17 33.35
N ALA A 235 5.52 8.83 33.72
CA ALA A 235 5.81 7.58 34.41
C ALA A 235 4.94 7.45 35.69
N GLY A 236 4.37 6.27 35.91
CA GLY A 236 3.39 5.98 36.96
C GLY A 236 1.94 6.28 36.59
N GLN A 237 1.67 6.97 35.48
CA GLN A 237 0.30 7.24 35.02
C GLN A 237 -0.40 5.94 34.62
N LEU A 238 -1.63 5.71 35.09
CA LEU A 238 -2.44 4.57 34.68
C LEU A 238 -3.29 4.94 33.46
N LEU A 239 -3.18 4.16 32.39
CA LEU A 239 -3.96 4.31 31.17
C LEU A 239 -4.93 3.15 31.00
N THR A 240 -6.17 3.46 30.62
CA THR A 240 -7.13 2.56 30.02
C THR A 240 -6.69 2.29 28.59
N VAL A 241 -6.29 1.06 28.29
CA VAL A 241 -5.83 0.64 26.97
C VAL A 241 -6.92 -0.20 26.32
N PRO A 242 -7.67 0.35 25.34
CA PRO A 242 -8.64 -0.43 24.59
C PRO A 242 -7.92 -1.54 23.83
N GLY A 243 -8.48 -2.75 23.85
CA GLY A 243 -8.00 -3.84 23.00
C GLY A 243 -8.09 -3.50 21.49
N PRO A 244 -7.45 -4.32 20.65
CA PRO A 244 -7.48 -4.17 19.19
C PRO A 244 -8.90 -4.01 18.63
#